data_AF-A0A4S1WM23-F1
#
_entry.id   AF-A0A4S1WM23-F1
#
_cell.length_a   1.000
_cell.length_b   1.000
_cell.length_c   1.000
_cell.angle_alpha   90.00
_cell.angle_beta   90.00
_cell.angle_gamma   90.00
#
_symmetry.space_group_name_H-M   'P 1'
#
loop_
_entity.id
_entity.type
_entity.pdbx_description
1 polymer ?
#
loop_
_entity_poly.entity_id
_entity_poly.type
_entity_poly.pdbx_seq_one_letter_code
_entity_poly.pdbx_strand_id
1 'polypeptide(L)'
;MARSLLAALPKAAPGFPVAEEEAVARQMPVPMQGTGTHQPVPTVAMLVTLAAADPAIERRRKEAKDAERGLDALDKLHKELAAGTPSVERLQEIVEWSENFETSDDPVLQSILSDIELRVRVELAKVDVQA
;
A
#
# COMPACT_ATOMS: atom_id res chain seq x y z
N MET A 1 -41.82 -17.17 30.06
CA MET A 1 -41.91 -17.98 28.83
C MET A 1 -40.52 -18.56 28.55
N ALA A 2 -40.24 -19.75 29.09
CA ALA A 2 -38.96 -20.43 28.90
C ALA A 2 -38.95 -21.14 27.54
N ARG A 3 -37.90 -20.95 26.74
CA ARG A 3 -37.66 -21.69 25.49
C ARG A 3 -36.22 -22.21 25.46
N SER A 4 -36.11 -23.42 26.00
CA SER A 4 -35.37 -24.60 25.51
C SER A 4 -34.09 -24.39 24.70
N LEU A 5 -32.95 -24.68 25.35
CA LEU A 5 -31.70 -25.08 24.71
C LEU A 5 -31.66 -26.62 24.67
N LEU A 6 -31.64 -27.24 23.49
CA LEU A 6 -31.08 -28.60 23.30
C LEU A 6 -30.94 -28.97 21.81
N ALA A 7 -29.74 -29.47 21.47
CA ALA A 7 -29.36 -30.32 20.32
C ALA A 7 -29.40 -29.67 18.91
N ALA A 8 -28.45 -29.87 17.99
CA ALA A 8 -27.46 -30.95 17.82
C ALA A 8 -26.25 -30.48 16.96
N LEU A 9 -25.15 -31.23 17.11
CA LEU A 9 -23.83 -31.16 16.45
C LEU A 9 -23.82 -31.06 14.89
N PRO A 10 -22.67 -30.69 14.27
CA PRO A 10 -22.53 -30.44 12.83
C PRO A 10 -22.42 -31.73 12.00
N LYS A 11 -22.94 -31.68 10.77
CA LYS A 11 -22.86 -32.77 9.78
C LYS A 11 -21.62 -32.58 8.88
N ALA A 12 -20.90 -33.68 8.68
CA ALA A 12 -19.57 -33.81 8.10
C ALA A 12 -19.41 -33.41 6.62
N ALA A 13 -18.17 -33.07 6.26
CA ALA A 13 -17.67 -32.76 4.92
C ALA A 13 -17.68 -33.97 3.95
N PRO A 14 -17.82 -33.77 2.63
CA PRO A 14 -17.58 -34.81 1.64
C PRO A 14 -16.08 -34.98 1.39
N GLY A 15 -15.67 -36.25 1.27
CA GLY A 15 -14.29 -36.72 1.22
C GLY A 15 -13.56 -36.56 -0.12
N PHE A 16 -12.27 -36.86 -0.05
CA PHE A 16 -11.31 -36.94 -1.14
C PHE A 16 -11.68 -38.01 -2.16
N PRO A 17 -11.71 -37.72 -3.47
CA PRO A 17 -11.69 -38.77 -4.48
C PRO A 17 -10.26 -39.33 -4.61
N VAL A 18 -10.13 -40.63 -4.36
CA VAL A 18 -9.03 -41.45 -4.87
C VAL A 18 -9.29 -41.63 -6.36
N ALA A 19 -8.51 -40.96 -7.20
CA ALA A 19 -8.48 -41.24 -8.63
C ALA A 19 -7.55 -42.44 -8.86
N GLU A 20 -8.14 -43.48 -9.43
CA GLU A 20 -7.48 -44.71 -9.85
C GLU A 20 -6.38 -44.40 -10.86
N GLU A 21 -5.25 -45.09 -10.70
CA GLU A 21 -4.03 -44.96 -11.49
C GLU A 21 -4.29 -45.52 -12.90
N GLU A 22 -4.70 -44.65 -13.84
CA GLU A 22 -4.74 -44.98 -15.25
C GLU A 22 -3.30 -44.95 -15.80
N ALA A 23 -2.80 -46.13 -16.18
CA ALA A 23 -1.46 -46.35 -16.66
C ALA A 23 -1.20 -45.61 -17.99
N VAL A 24 -0.69 -44.38 -17.90
CA VAL A 24 -0.08 -43.67 -19.03
C VAL A 24 1.43 -43.91 -18.98
N ALA A 25 1.95 -44.49 -20.07
CA ALA A 25 3.35 -44.82 -20.26
C ALA A 25 4.29 -43.71 -19.78
N ARG A 26 5.20 -44.05 -18.86
CA ARG A 26 6.30 -43.19 -18.43
C ARG A 26 7.21 -42.86 -19.62
N GLN A 27 7.02 -41.70 -20.23
CA GLN A 27 8.06 -41.05 -21.02
C GLN A 27 9.07 -40.45 -20.04
N MET A 28 10.31 -40.96 -20.09
CA MET A 28 11.41 -40.37 -19.35
C MET A 28 11.73 -38.98 -19.93
N PRO A 29 11.81 -37.91 -19.12
CA PRO A 29 12.26 -36.62 -19.62
C PRO A 29 13.76 -36.71 -19.91
N VAL A 30 14.13 -36.46 -21.17
CA VAL A 30 15.52 -36.22 -21.57
C VAL A 30 15.91 -34.85 -20.98
N PRO A 31 17.03 -34.71 -20.24
CA PRO A 31 17.40 -33.41 -19.70
C PRO A 31 17.84 -32.50 -20.85
N MET A 32 16.95 -31.58 -21.26
CA MET A 32 17.36 -30.43 -22.05
C MET A 32 18.11 -29.48 -21.11
N GLN A 33 19.42 -29.35 -21.33
CA GLN A 33 20.25 -28.33 -20.69
C GLN A 33 19.80 -26.96 -21.19
N GLY A 34 18.77 -26.41 -20.55
CA GLY A 34 18.46 -25.00 -20.64
C GLY A 34 19.59 -24.23 -19.95
N THR A 35 20.22 -23.31 -20.68
CA THR A 35 21.06 -22.25 -20.12
C THR A 35 20.19 -21.39 -19.20
N GLY A 36 19.99 -21.85 -17.97
CA GLY A 36 19.28 -21.11 -16.94
C GLY A 36 20.12 -19.89 -16.59
N THR A 37 19.52 -18.72 -16.75
CA THR A 37 19.97 -17.52 -16.06
C THR A 37 20.10 -17.90 -14.58
N HIS A 38 21.33 -17.90 -14.05
CA HIS A 38 21.56 -18.18 -12.64
C HIS A 38 20.91 -17.07 -11.84
N GLN A 39 19.66 -17.27 -11.42
CA GLN A 39 19.02 -16.43 -10.44
C GLN A 39 19.85 -16.56 -9.15
N PRO A 40 20.46 -15.47 -8.65
CA PRO A 40 21.27 -15.55 -7.45
C PRO A 40 20.40 -16.02 -6.28
N VAL A 41 20.84 -17.10 -5.62
CA VAL A 41 20.17 -17.61 -4.43
C VAL A 41 20.47 -16.66 -3.27
N PRO A 42 19.47 -16.10 -2.58
CA PRO A 42 19.69 -15.17 -1.47
C PRO A 42 20.45 -15.87 -0.33
N THR A 43 21.42 -15.18 0.26
CA THR A 43 22.19 -15.72 1.39
C THR A 43 21.35 -15.70 2.67
N VAL A 44 21.68 -16.58 3.62
CA VAL A 44 21.02 -16.59 4.95
C VAL A 44 21.11 -15.22 5.63
N ALA A 45 22.25 -14.54 5.51
CA ALA A 45 22.43 -13.18 6.05
C ALA A 45 21.47 -12.16 5.41
N MET A 46 21.21 -12.27 4.11
CA MET A 46 20.25 -11.42 3.39
C MET A 46 18.82 -11.67 3.87
N LEU A 47 18.44 -12.93 4.05
CA LEU A 47 17.11 -13.31 4.56
C LEU A 47 16.90 -12.85 6.01
N VAL A 48 17.93 -12.99 6.87
CA VAL A 48 17.88 -12.49 8.26
C VAL A 48 17.75 -10.96 8.27
N THR A 49 18.48 -10.26 7.42
CA THR A 49 18.37 -8.80 7.29
C THR A 49 16.96 -8.39 6.85
N LEU A 50 16.37 -9.08 5.87
CA LEU A 50 15.02 -8.78 5.39
C LEU A 50 13.94 -9.09 6.44
N ALA A 51 14.11 -10.16 7.23
CA ALA A 51 13.20 -10.47 8.33
C ALA A 51 13.33 -9.49 9.51
N ALA A 52 14.52 -8.90 9.70
CA ALA A 52 14.74 -7.85 10.70
C ALA A 52 14.19 -6.48 10.26
N ALA A 53 14.02 -6.26 8.95
CA ALA A 53 13.35 -5.08 8.42
C ALA A 53 11.83 -5.24 8.58
N ASP A 54 11.21 -4.35 9.37
CA ASP A 54 9.75 -4.33 9.52
C ASP A 54 9.11 -3.54 8.35
N PRO A 55 8.38 -4.20 7.42
CA PRO A 55 7.77 -3.53 6.27
C PRO A 55 6.72 -2.49 6.67
N ALA A 56 6.11 -2.62 7.86
CA ALA A 56 5.14 -1.65 8.36
C ALA A 56 5.83 -0.35 8.77
N ILE A 57 7.01 -0.42 9.37
CA ILE A 57 7.80 0.77 9.74
C ILE A 57 8.25 1.52 8.48
N GLU A 58 8.76 0.82 7.47
CA GLU A 58 9.20 1.48 6.24
C GLU A 58 8.04 2.08 5.45
N ARG A 59 6.88 1.40 5.40
CA ARG A 59 5.67 1.96 4.80
C ARG A 59 5.22 3.23 5.51
N ARG A 60 5.09 3.19 6.84
CA ARG A 60 4.75 4.38 7.66
C ARG A 60 5.73 5.52 7.45
N ARG A 61 7.03 5.22 7.31
CA ARG A 61 8.06 6.22 7.04
C ARG A 61 7.87 6.88 5.67
N LYS A 62 7.53 6.11 4.63
CA LYS A 62 7.25 6.63 3.30
C LYS A 62 6.02 7.53 3.31
N GLU A 63 4.94 7.09 3.95
CA GLU A 63 3.71 7.87 4.12
C GLU A 63 3.99 9.17 4.89
N ALA A 64 4.80 9.12 5.96
CA ALA A 64 5.16 10.31 6.74
C ALA A 64 5.98 11.33 5.92
N LYS A 65 6.88 10.86 5.06
CA LYS A 65 7.62 11.74 4.14
C LYS A 65 6.71 12.42 3.12
N ASP A 66 5.65 11.73 2.67
CA ASP A 66 4.69 12.33 1.75
C ASP A 66 3.83 13.39 2.44
N ALA A 67 3.44 13.15 3.70
CA ALA A 67 2.79 14.15 4.54
C ALA A 67 3.68 15.39 4.75
N GLU A 68 4.97 15.18 5.04
CA GLU A 68 5.96 16.26 5.18
C GLU A 68 6.09 17.07 3.88
N ARG A 69 6.14 16.39 2.72
CA ARG A 69 6.15 17.05 1.41
C ARG A 69 4.93 17.94 1.19
N GLY A 70 3.74 17.47 1.58
CA GLY A 70 2.50 18.26 1.52
C GLY A 70 2.51 19.48 2.42
N LEU A 71 3.00 19.33 3.66
CA LEU A 71 3.18 20.42 4.60
C LEU A 71 4.16 21.49 4.08
N ASP A 72 5.29 21.06 3.51
CA ASP A 72 6.27 21.96 2.93
C ASP A 72 5.70 22.71 1.71
N ALA A 73 4.93 22.03 0.85
CA ALA A 73 4.26 22.66 -0.28
C ALA A 73 3.24 23.71 0.17
N LEU A 74 2.45 23.42 1.22
CA LEU A 74 1.53 24.36 1.85
C LEU A 74 2.27 25.59 2.42
N ASP A 75 3.35 25.40 3.17
CA ASP A 75 4.11 26.50 3.77
C ASP A 75 4.69 27.43 2.70
N LYS A 76 5.23 26.87 1.61
CA LYS A 76 5.69 27.67 0.47
C LYS A 76 4.53 28.43 -0.20
N LEU A 77 3.38 27.78 -0.39
CA LEU A 77 2.19 28.44 -0.95
C LEU A 77 1.72 29.60 -0.06
N HIS A 78 1.67 29.40 1.27
CA HIS A 78 1.31 30.46 2.22
C HIS A 78 2.26 31.65 2.15
N LYS A 79 3.57 31.41 2.04
CA LYS A 79 4.57 32.47 1.88
C LYS A 79 4.35 33.29 0.61
N GLU A 80 4.07 32.63 -0.51
CA GLU A 80 3.82 33.31 -1.78
C GLU A 80 2.47 34.06 -1.77
N LEU A 81 1.41 33.48 -1.17
CA LEU A 81 0.14 34.16 -0.95
C LEU A 81 0.28 35.41 -0.08
N ALA A 82 1.12 35.35 0.95
CA ALA A 82 1.42 36.51 1.80
C ALA A 82 2.18 37.60 1.03
N ALA A 83 2.95 37.24 0.01
CA ALA A 83 3.62 38.17 -0.90
C ALA A 83 2.70 38.70 -2.02
N GLY A 84 1.51 38.12 -2.20
CA GLY A 84 0.51 38.51 -3.19
C GLY A 84 0.00 37.32 -3.99
N THR A 85 0.54 37.12 -5.18
CA THR A 85 0.09 36.07 -6.11
C THR A 85 1.07 34.90 -6.14
N PRO A 86 0.62 33.67 -5.86
CA PRO A 86 1.47 32.49 -5.96
C PRO A 86 1.82 32.18 -7.42
N SER A 87 3.01 31.62 -7.60
CA SER A 87 3.49 31.18 -8.91
C SER A 87 2.68 29.99 -9.44
N VAL A 88 2.58 29.86 -10.76
CA VAL A 88 1.89 28.73 -11.40
C VAL A 88 2.55 27.40 -11.02
N GLU A 89 3.88 27.36 -10.95
CA GLU A 89 4.65 26.18 -10.52
C GLU A 89 4.28 25.77 -9.09
N ARG A 90 4.11 26.73 -8.17
CA ARG A 90 3.68 26.46 -6.79
C ARG A 90 2.30 25.83 -6.72
N LEU A 91 1.36 26.35 -7.51
CA LEU A 91 0.00 25.83 -7.59
C LEU A 91 -0.02 24.42 -8.21
N GLN A 92 0.81 24.16 -9.22
CA GLN A 92 0.93 22.84 -9.80
C GLN A 92 1.52 21.82 -8.82
N GLU A 93 2.58 22.18 -8.09
CA GLU A 93 3.20 21.30 -7.08
C GLU A 93 2.19 20.84 -6.02
N ILE A 94 1.35 21.76 -5.54
CA ILE A 94 0.39 21.43 -4.48
C ILE A 94 -0.82 20.64 -5.00
N VAL A 95 -1.28 20.92 -6.23
CA VAL A 95 -2.32 20.13 -6.91
C VAL A 95 -1.82 18.71 -7.16
N GLU A 96 -0.62 18.56 -7.70
CA GLU A 96 -0.01 17.25 -7.94
C GLU A 96 0.14 16.46 -6.65
N TRP A 97 0.54 17.11 -5.55
CA TRP A 97 0.57 16.45 -4.24
C TRP A 97 -0.83 15.96 -3.82
N SER A 98 -1.85 16.82 -3.93
CA SER A 98 -3.22 16.45 -3.51
C SER A 98 -3.87 15.36 -4.36
N GLU A 99 -3.50 15.24 -5.63
CA GLU A 99 -4.03 14.19 -6.51
C GLU A 99 -3.36 12.82 -6.29
N ASN A 100 -2.11 12.81 -5.79
CA ASN A 100 -1.27 11.62 -5.79
C ASN A 100 -0.94 11.06 -4.39
N PHE A 101 -1.33 11.72 -3.30
CA PHE A 101 -1.03 11.20 -1.96
C PHE A 101 -1.86 9.94 -1.64
N GLU A 102 -1.25 9.00 -0.93
CA GLU A 102 -1.89 7.73 -0.55
C GLU A 102 -2.52 7.83 0.84
N THR A 103 -3.66 7.14 1.04
CA THR A 103 -4.24 6.97 2.37
C THR A 103 -3.40 6.01 3.22
N SER A 104 -3.23 6.32 4.51
CA SER A 104 -2.49 5.51 5.47
C SER A 104 -3.40 4.61 6.29
N ASP A 105 -2.90 3.40 6.62
CA ASP A 105 -3.55 2.51 7.59
C ASP A 105 -3.32 2.94 9.05
N ASP A 106 -2.33 3.80 9.31
CA ASP A 106 -2.11 4.38 10.63
C ASP A 106 -3.15 5.49 10.86
N PRO A 107 -4.08 5.33 11.82
CA PRO A 107 -5.16 6.28 12.02
C PRO A 107 -4.67 7.69 12.37
N VAL A 108 -3.52 7.80 13.06
CA VAL A 108 -2.96 9.11 13.42
C VAL A 108 -2.39 9.79 12.19
N LEU A 109 -1.60 9.08 11.40
CA LEU A 109 -1.02 9.63 10.17
C LEU A 109 -2.10 9.97 9.14
N GLN A 110 -3.11 9.11 9.01
CA GLN A 110 -4.26 9.37 8.15
C GLN A 110 -5.01 10.64 8.55
N SER A 111 -5.23 10.89 9.85
CA SER A 111 -5.87 12.13 10.29
C SER A 111 -5.06 13.37 9.89
N ILE A 112 -3.73 13.30 10.00
CA ILE A 112 -2.84 14.39 9.60
C ILE A 112 -2.91 14.62 8.09
N LEU A 113 -2.85 13.55 7.29
CA LEU A 113 -2.99 13.64 5.83
C LEU A 113 -4.32 14.27 5.42
N SER A 114 -5.43 13.86 6.04
CA SER A 114 -6.75 14.45 5.79
C SER A 114 -6.83 15.93 6.16
N ASP A 115 -6.20 16.35 7.26
CA ASP A 115 -6.13 17.76 7.65
C ASP A 115 -5.32 18.59 6.65
N ILE A 116 -4.19 18.06 6.17
CA ILE A 116 -3.36 18.68 5.13
C ILE A 116 -4.17 18.82 3.84
N GLU A 117 -4.81 17.74 3.38
CA GLU A 117 -5.63 17.72 2.16
C GLU A 117 -6.77 18.74 2.23
N LEU A 118 -7.49 18.79 3.35
CA LEU A 118 -8.55 19.79 3.56
C LEU A 118 -7.98 21.21 3.45
N ARG A 119 -6.80 21.45 4.04
CA ARG A 119 -6.17 22.77 3.95
C ARG A 119 -5.74 23.11 2.54
N VAL A 120 -5.18 22.16 1.79
CA VAL A 120 -4.82 22.34 0.37
C VAL A 120 -6.06 22.76 -0.43
N ARG A 121 -7.17 22.02 -0.29
CA ARG A 121 -8.43 22.37 -0.98
C ARG A 121 -8.91 23.78 -0.64
N VAL A 122 -8.82 24.18 0.63
CA VAL A 122 -9.18 25.54 1.06
C VAL A 122 -8.25 26.60 0.46
N GLU A 123 -6.94 26.38 0.44
CA GLU A 123 -5.99 27.36 -0.12
C GLU A 123 -6.14 27.52 -1.63
N LEU A 124 -6.32 26.41 -2.36
CA LEU A 124 -6.56 26.45 -3.80
C LEU A 124 -7.87 27.17 -4.13
N ALA A 125 -8.93 26.95 -3.34
CA ALA A 125 -10.19 27.65 -3.52
C ALA A 125 -10.08 29.16 -3.33
N LYS A 126 -9.14 29.67 -2.51
CA LYS A 126 -8.93 31.12 -2.35
C LYS A 126 -8.39 31.80 -3.61
N VAL A 127 -7.77 31.03 -4.50
CA VAL A 127 -7.21 31.51 -5.78
C VAL A 127 -7.99 30.95 -6.98
N ASP A 128 -9.23 30.50 -6.75
CA ASP A 128 -10.13 29.94 -7.77
C ASP A 128 -9.56 28.73 -8.53
N VAL A 129 -8.72 27.93 -7.87
CA VAL A 129 -8.18 26.65 -8.39
C VAL A 129 -8.86 25.48 -7.68
N GLN A 130 -9.11 24.39 -8.40
CA GLN A 130 -9.60 23.13 -7.84
C GLN A 130 -8.50 22.07 -7.89
N ALA A 131 -8.48 21.24 -6.84
CA ALA A 131 -7.75 19.98 -6.75
C ALA A 131 -8.75 18.83 -6.66
#